data_AF-A0A7W0C7T2-F1
#
_entry.id   AF-A0A7W0C7T2-F1
#
_cell.length_a   1.000
_cell.length_b   1.000
_cell.length_c   1.000
_cell.angle_alpha   90.00
_cell.angle_beta   90.00
_cell.angle_gamma   90.00
#
_symmetry.space_group_name_H-M   'P 1'
#
loop_
_entity.id
_entity.type
_entity.pdbx_description
1 polymer ?
#
loop_
_entity_poly.entity_id
_entity_poly.type
_entity_poly.pdbx_seq_one_letter_code
_entity_poly.pdbx_strand_id
1 'polypeptide(L)'
;MPVNPDEYAMTMENGNSGTDRFRELTWGDLTAWAGKDVLTAGRNLQRKGSVKQLSKTADGGLLTWIQAEEVFATHVGFDHEELFCHCACQGEGACEHGIAAILEYIAYLKKNIPVPFAPSNDQRFFLL
;
A
#
# COMPACT_ATOMS: atom_id res chain seq x y z
N MET A 1 35.53 -33.05 15.09
CA MET A 1 34.62 -32.47 16.11
C MET A 1 33.27 -32.32 15.44
N PRO A 2 32.21 -32.99 15.90
CA PRO A 2 30.89 -32.80 15.31
C PRO A 2 30.32 -31.47 15.81
N VAL A 3 30.00 -30.61 14.85
CA VAL A 3 29.27 -29.34 15.03
C VAL A 3 27.91 -29.62 15.66
N ASN A 4 27.55 -28.79 16.64
CA ASN A 4 26.32 -28.90 17.41
C ASN A 4 25.10 -28.55 16.53
N PRO A 5 24.05 -29.37 16.46
CA PRO A 5 22.87 -29.13 15.62
C PRO A 5 22.02 -27.90 16.02
N ASP A 6 22.33 -27.22 17.12
CA ASP A 6 21.63 -26.00 17.56
C ASP A 6 22.12 -24.71 16.88
N GLU A 7 23.05 -24.80 15.93
CA GLU A 7 23.71 -23.66 15.26
C GLU A 7 23.14 -23.34 13.86
N TYR A 8 21.89 -23.75 13.56
CA TYR A 8 21.23 -23.37 12.31
C TYR A 8 19.92 -22.62 12.57
N ALA A 9 20.06 -21.29 12.59
CA ALA A 9 19.01 -20.25 12.51
C ALA A 9 18.04 -20.21 13.72
N MET A 10 18.35 -19.50 14.80
CA MET A 10 18.30 -18.02 14.89
C MET A 10 17.20 -17.36 14.04
N THR A 11 16.04 -17.17 14.70
CA THR A 11 15.22 -15.96 14.70
C THR A 11 14.72 -15.43 13.33
N MET A 12 13.52 -15.85 12.94
CA MET A 12 12.58 -15.03 12.17
C MET A 12 11.42 -14.62 13.10
N GLU A 13 11.76 -14.01 14.24
CA GLU A 13 10.85 -13.17 15.00
C GLU A 13 11.56 -11.85 15.26
N ASN A 14 10.79 -10.75 15.14
CA ASN A 14 11.14 -9.33 15.29
C ASN A 14 11.51 -8.62 13.97
N GLY A 15 10.85 -7.55 13.56
CA GLY A 15 9.78 -6.75 14.16
C GLY A 15 9.34 -5.73 13.11
N ASN A 16 8.06 -5.41 13.03
CA ASN A 16 7.60 -4.25 13.74
C ASN A 16 6.14 -4.47 14.15
N SER A 17 5.86 -4.72 15.43
CA SER A 17 4.57 -4.42 16.03
C SER A 17 4.42 -2.90 16.24
N GLY A 18 4.96 -2.11 15.32
CA GLY A 18 4.55 -0.75 15.08
C GLY A 18 3.17 -0.84 14.46
N THR A 19 2.21 -0.14 15.02
CA THR A 19 0.87 -0.08 14.48
C THR A 19 0.95 0.22 12.99
N ASP A 20 0.24 -0.59 12.20
CA ASP A 20 0.16 -0.35 10.77
C ASP A 20 -0.52 1.02 10.56
N ARG A 21 0.25 1.99 10.11
CA ARG A 21 -0.16 3.40 10.05
C ARG A 21 -1.39 3.61 9.17
N PHE A 22 -1.61 2.75 8.18
CA PHE A 22 -2.82 2.81 7.37
C PHE A 22 -4.08 2.43 8.17
N ARG A 23 -3.96 1.68 9.27
CA ARG A 23 -5.10 1.36 10.16
C ARG A 23 -5.58 2.57 10.96
N GLU A 24 -4.70 3.54 11.17
CA GLU A 24 -4.98 4.74 11.96
C GLU A 24 -5.64 5.84 11.11
N LEU A 25 -5.50 5.76 9.77
CA LEU A 25 -6.13 6.71 8.86
C LEU A 25 -7.66 6.72 9.00
N THR A 26 -8.18 7.88 9.35
CA THR A 26 -9.61 8.16 9.41
C THR A 26 -10.13 8.69 8.07
N TRP A 27 -11.45 8.71 7.94
CA TRP A 27 -12.09 9.37 6.80
C TRP A 27 -11.77 10.88 6.77
N GLY A 28 -11.57 11.51 7.94
CA GLY A 28 -11.17 12.90 8.05
C GLY A 28 -9.77 13.14 7.48
N ASP A 29 -8.81 12.28 7.83
CA ASP A 29 -7.43 12.39 7.35
C ASP A 29 -7.35 12.25 5.83
N LEU A 30 -8.05 11.26 5.26
CA LEU A 30 -8.12 11.07 3.81
C LEU A 30 -8.84 12.23 3.11
N THR A 31 -9.85 12.83 3.75
CA THR A 31 -10.54 14.00 3.21
C THR A 31 -9.64 15.24 3.24
N ALA A 32 -8.85 15.42 4.30
CA ALA A 32 -7.89 16.52 4.41
C ALA A 32 -6.75 16.36 3.40
N TRP A 33 -6.30 15.13 3.15
CA TRP A 33 -5.22 14.83 2.21
C TRP A 33 -5.61 14.98 0.74
N ALA A 34 -6.76 14.41 0.32
CA ALA A 34 -7.14 14.34 -1.09
C ALA A 34 -8.31 15.24 -1.50
N GLY A 35 -9.06 15.76 -0.52
CA GLY A 35 -10.35 16.38 -0.77
C GLY A 35 -11.48 15.37 -0.97
N LYS A 36 -12.71 15.84 -0.75
CA LYS A 36 -13.92 15.00 -0.69
C LYS A 36 -14.24 14.32 -2.03
N ASP A 37 -14.03 15.01 -3.14
CA ASP A 37 -14.38 14.51 -4.47
C ASP A 37 -13.43 13.39 -4.90
N VAL A 38 -12.12 13.59 -4.72
CA VAL A 38 -11.09 12.57 -4.97
C VAL A 38 -11.30 11.36 -4.07
N LEU A 39 -11.58 11.56 -2.78
CA LEU A 39 -11.90 10.48 -1.85
C LEU A 39 -13.13 9.66 -2.31
N THR A 40 -14.15 10.33 -2.82
CA THR A 40 -15.36 9.67 -3.35
C THR A 40 -15.05 8.88 -4.62
N ALA A 41 -14.26 9.44 -5.53
CA ALA A 41 -13.83 8.76 -6.75
C ALA A 41 -12.98 7.52 -6.43
N GLY A 42 -12.01 7.63 -5.52
CA GLY A 42 -11.17 6.50 -5.11
C GLY A 42 -11.96 5.40 -4.41
N ARG A 43 -12.94 5.76 -3.59
CA ARG A 43 -13.88 4.78 -3.02
C ARG A 43 -14.70 4.06 -4.09
N ASN A 44 -15.09 4.73 -5.17
CA ASN A 44 -15.80 4.09 -6.27
C ASN A 44 -14.91 3.09 -7.02
N LEU A 45 -13.64 3.43 -7.27
CA LEU A 45 -12.66 2.49 -7.86
C LEU A 45 -12.45 1.26 -6.97
N GLN A 46 -12.25 1.47 -5.67
CA GLN A 46 -12.12 0.40 -4.69
C GLN A 46 -13.33 -0.55 -4.73
N ARG A 47 -14.56 0.00 -4.69
CA ARG A 47 -15.79 -0.79 -4.70
C ARG A 47 -16.04 -1.54 -6.01
N LYS A 48 -15.52 -1.04 -7.13
CA LYS A 48 -15.55 -1.73 -8.43
C LYS A 48 -14.54 -2.88 -8.50
N GLY A 49 -13.69 -3.05 -7.49
CA GLY A 49 -12.62 -4.03 -7.50
C GLY A 49 -11.49 -3.67 -8.46
N SER A 50 -11.26 -2.37 -8.71
CA SER A 50 -10.23 -1.89 -9.62
C SER A 50 -8.80 -2.11 -9.09
N VAL A 51 -8.62 -2.33 -7.79
CA VAL A 51 -7.31 -2.58 -7.19
C VAL A 51 -6.86 -4.01 -7.46
N LYS A 52 -5.73 -4.18 -8.15
CA LYS A 52 -5.17 -5.49 -8.55
C LYS A 52 -3.74 -5.64 -8.05
N GLN A 53 -3.43 -6.86 -7.58
CA GLN A 53 -2.09 -7.23 -7.12
C GLN A 53 -1.56 -6.28 -6.02
N LEU A 54 -2.39 -5.97 -5.02
CA LEU A 54 -1.96 -5.19 -3.88
C LEU A 54 -0.78 -5.89 -3.20
N SER A 55 0.30 -5.14 -2.95
CA SER A 55 1.53 -5.63 -2.34
C SER A 55 2.06 -4.60 -1.34
N LYS A 56 2.72 -5.05 -0.28
CA LYS A 56 3.48 -4.18 0.62
C LYS A 56 4.89 -3.96 0.09
N THR A 57 5.45 -2.78 0.30
CA THR A 57 6.86 -2.49 0.00
C THR A 57 7.71 -2.68 1.25
N ALA A 58 9.04 -2.76 1.09
CA ALA A 58 9.96 -3.04 2.20
C ALA A 58 10.01 -1.90 3.25
N ASP A 59 9.74 -0.67 2.81
CA ASP A 59 9.60 0.55 3.63
C ASP A 59 8.19 0.70 4.24
N GLY A 60 7.29 -0.27 4.03
CA GLY A 60 5.97 -0.29 4.65
C GLY A 60 4.87 0.44 3.87
N GLY A 61 5.16 0.91 2.66
CA GLY A 61 4.16 1.40 1.70
C GLY A 61 3.36 0.27 1.00
N LEU A 62 2.58 0.68 0.02
CA LEU A 62 1.69 -0.16 -0.78
C LEU A 62 1.94 0.07 -2.26
N LEU A 63 2.11 -1.01 -3.01
CA LEU A 63 2.28 -1.01 -4.46
C LEU A 63 1.16 -1.83 -5.10
N THR A 64 0.50 -1.28 -6.11
CA THR A 64 -0.64 -1.92 -6.75
C THR A 64 -0.78 -1.48 -8.20
N TRP A 65 -1.53 -2.27 -8.97
CA TRP A 65 -2.16 -1.80 -10.20
C TRP A 65 -3.55 -1.30 -9.89
N ILE A 66 -3.96 -0.21 -10.53
CA ILE A 66 -5.36 0.21 -10.55
C ILE A 66 -5.89 0.15 -11.97
N GLN A 67 -6.94 -0.65 -12.17
CA GLN A 67 -7.63 -0.79 -13.44
C GLN A 67 -8.76 0.25 -13.53
N ALA A 68 -8.54 1.30 -14.31
CA ALA A 68 -9.50 2.35 -14.62
C ALA A 68 -9.70 2.42 -16.15
N GLU A 69 -9.66 3.61 -16.74
CA GLU A 69 -9.64 3.78 -18.20
C GLU A 69 -8.42 3.11 -18.82
N GLU A 70 -7.28 3.23 -18.13
CA GLU A 70 -6.04 2.51 -18.38
C GLU A 70 -5.60 1.75 -17.11
N VAL A 71 -4.42 1.12 -17.15
CA VAL A 71 -3.82 0.47 -15.99
C VAL A 71 -2.73 1.36 -15.43
N PHE A 72 -2.92 1.82 -14.19
CA PHE A 72 -1.98 2.71 -13.53
C PHE A 72 -1.19 1.96 -12.46
N ALA A 73 0.15 2.06 -12.50
CA ALA A 73 0.97 1.72 -11.35
C ALA A 73 0.75 2.79 -10.27
N THR A 74 0.59 2.35 -9.03
CA THR A 74 0.34 3.24 -7.89
C THR A 74 1.14 2.77 -6.69
N HIS A 75 1.95 3.69 -6.15
CA HIS A 75 2.71 3.53 -4.92
C HIS A 75 2.26 4.57 -3.90
N VAL A 76 1.77 4.12 -2.76
CA VAL A 76 1.38 4.99 -1.64
C VAL A 76 2.14 4.58 -0.40
N GLY A 77 2.54 5.54 0.41
CA GLY A 77 3.34 5.27 1.59
C GLY A 77 3.39 6.50 2.47
N PHE A 78 4.19 6.39 3.52
CA PHE A 78 4.47 7.52 4.38
C PHE A 78 5.95 7.87 4.26
N ASP A 79 6.23 9.15 3.99
CA ASP A 79 7.54 9.73 4.21
C ASP A 79 7.48 10.50 5.52
N HIS A 80 8.21 10.03 6.53
CA HIS A 80 8.06 10.50 7.91
C HIS A 80 6.59 10.46 8.34
N GLU A 81 5.95 11.60 8.63
CA GLU A 81 4.52 11.67 9.01
C GLU A 81 3.58 11.94 7.83
N GLU A 82 4.13 12.23 6.65
CA GLU A 82 3.35 12.70 5.50
C GLU A 82 2.99 11.56 4.56
N LEU A 83 1.70 11.48 4.23
CA LEU A 83 1.17 10.52 3.27
C LEU A 83 1.53 10.97 1.85
N PHE A 84 2.21 10.12 1.09
CA PHE A 84 2.53 10.37 -0.31
C PHE A 84 1.80 9.42 -1.25
N CYS A 85 1.68 9.85 -2.50
CA CYS A 85 1.19 9.04 -3.60
C CYS A 85 2.04 9.32 -4.85
N HIS A 86 2.69 8.28 -5.38
CA HIS A 86 3.25 8.27 -6.72
C HIS A 86 2.36 7.42 -7.60
N CYS A 87 1.83 8.01 -8.67
CA CYS A 87 0.90 7.32 -9.57
C CYS A 87 1.16 7.73 -11.01
N ALA A 88 1.10 6.76 -11.92
CA ALA A 88 1.31 6.98 -13.36
C ALA A 88 0.21 7.82 -14.05
N CYS A 89 -0.82 8.29 -13.32
CA CYS A 89 -1.99 8.97 -13.87
C CYS A 89 -1.80 10.48 -14.12
N GLN A 90 -0.55 10.97 -14.11
CA GLN A 90 -0.17 12.39 -14.30
C GLN A 90 -0.80 13.38 -13.28
N GLY A 91 -1.43 12.89 -12.21
CA GLY A 91 -1.97 13.73 -11.15
C GLY A 91 -0.87 14.15 -10.19
N GLU A 92 -0.86 15.43 -9.79
CA GLU A 92 0.02 15.91 -8.72
C GLU A 92 -0.57 15.54 -7.35
N GLY A 93 0.21 14.86 -6.51
CA GLY A 93 -0.17 14.52 -5.14
C GLY A 93 -1.22 13.40 -5.03
N ALA A 94 -2.22 13.62 -4.17
CA ALA A 94 -3.24 12.62 -3.87
C ALA A 94 -4.24 12.47 -5.03
N CYS A 95 -4.29 11.30 -5.64
CA CYS A 95 -5.27 10.96 -6.68
C CYS A 95 -6.23 9.85 -6.22
N GLU A 96 -7.30 9.63 -6.98
CA GLU A 96 -8.30 8.61 -6.72
C GLU A 96 -7.70 7.19 -6.71
N HIS A 97 -6.64 6.95 -7.49
CA HIS A 97 -5.91 5.69 -7.54
C HIS A 97 -5.20 5.39 -6.21
N GLY A 98 -4.53 6.40 -5.63
CA GLY A 98 -3.88 6.30 -4.32
C GLY A 98 -4.89 6.04 -3.21
N ILE A 99 -6.01 6.77 -3.21
CA ILE A 99 -7.11 6.53 -2.27
C ILE A 99 -7.66 5.10 -2.41
N ALA A 100 -7.87 4.62 -3.63
CA ALA A 100 -8.38 3.27 -3.86
C ALA A 100 -7.43 2.21 -3.27
N ALA A 101 -6.12 2.38 -3.44
CA ALA A 101 -5.11 1.49 -2.87
C ALA A 101 -5.17 1.44 -1.33
N ILE A 102 -5.24 2.61 -0.68
CA ILE A 102 -5.33 2.71 0.78
C ILE A 102 -6.61 2.05 1.30
N LEU A 103 -7.75 2.36 0.69
CA LEU A 103 -9.04 1.82 1.12
C LEU A 103 -9.11 0.29 0.94
N GLU A 104 -8.53 -0.25 -0.14
CA GLU A 104 -8.45 -1.69 -0.34
C GLU A 104 -7.57 -2.35 0.71
N TYR A 105 -6.41 -1.75 1.03
CA TYR A 105 -5.54 -2.25 2.08
C TYR A 105 -6.21 -2.26 3.45
N ILE A 106 -6.92 -1.18 3.82
CA ILE A 106 -7.72 -1.13 5.05
C ILE A 106 -8.78 -2.24 5.06
N ALA A 107 -9.41 -2.54 3.91
CA ALA A 107 -10.36 -3.64 3.80
C ALA A 107 -9.68 -5.02 3.99
N TYR A 108 -8.46 -5.22 3.48
CA TYR A 108 -7.69 -6.44 3.70
C TYR A 108 -7.33 -6.61 5.18
N LEU A 109 -6.88 -5.54 5.83
CA LEU A 109 -6.58 -5.50 7.26
C LEU A 109 -7.81 -5.86 8.11
N LYS A 110 -8.99 -5.32 7.78
CA LYS A 110 -10.25 -5.66 8.48
C LYS A 110 -10.68 -7.11 8.28
N LYS A 111 -10.35 -7.71 7.13
CA LYS A 111 -10.66 -9.10 6.80
C LYS A 111 -9.55 -10.09 7.17
N ASN A 112 -8.44 -9.61 7.74
CA ASN A 112 -7.23 -10.39 8.00
C ASN A 112 -6.73 -11.14 6.75
N ILE A 113 -6.82 -10.51 5.58
CA ILE A 113 -6.29 -11.07 4.34
C ILE A 113 -4.80 -10.69 4.26
N PRO A 114 -3.88 -11.66 4.14
CA PRO A 114 -2.45 -11.38 4.01
C PRO A 114 -2.17 -10.66 2.69
N VAL A 115 -1.26 -9.70 2.72
CA VAL A 115 -0.79 -8.96 1.54
C VAL A 115 0.67 -9.35 1.28
N PRO A 116 1.02 -9.81 0.06
CA PRO A 116 2.39 -10.20 -0.27
C PRO A 116 3.32 -8.98 -0.30
N PHE A 117 4.62 -9.21 -0.16
CA PHE A 117 5.64 -8.17 -0.36
C PHE A 117 6.03 -8.06 -1.85
N ALA A 118 6.15 -6.84 -2.33
CA ALA A 118 6.73 -6.55 -3.64
C ALA A 118 8.27 -6.70 -3.57
N PRO A 119 8.90 -7.32 -4.59
CA PRO A 119 10.36 -7.33 -4.68
C PRO A 119 10.91 -5.91 -4.94
N SER A 120 12.18 -5.67 -4.61
CA SER A 120 12.81 -4.36 -4.81
C SER A 120 12.92 -3.93 -6.27
N ASN A 121 12.89 -4.89 -7.20
CA ASN A 121 12.91 -4.68 -8.65
C ASN A 121 11.52 -4.90 -9.29
N ASP A 122 10.44 -4.72 -8.54
CA ASP A 122 9.09 -4.84 -9.07
C ASP A 122 8.88 -3.91 -10.28
N GLN A 123 8.34 -4.45 -11.36
CA GLN A 123 8.16 -3.72 -12.61
C GLN A 123 7.35 -2.42 -12.43
N ARG A 124 6.42 -2.40 -11.47
CA ARG A 124 5.56 -1.24 -11.20
C ARG A 124 6.37 0.00 -10.82
N PHE A 125 7.54 -0.15 -10.19
CA PHE A 125 8.38 1.00 -9.85
C PHE A 125 8.98 1.70 -11.06
N PHE A 126 9.22 0.99 -12.17
CA PHE A 126 9.79 1.58 -13.38
C PHE A 126 8.76 2.39 -14.21
N LEU A 127 7.50 2.40 -13.79
CA LEU A 127 6.40 3.12 -14.44
C LEU A 127 5.92 4.35 -13.65
N LEU A 128 6.57 4.64 -12.53
CA LEU A 128 6.24 5.75 -11.63
C LEU A 128 7.17 6.94 -11.86
#